data_AF-A0A4C1TFG5-F1
#
_entry.id   AF-A0A4C1TFG5-F1
#
_cell.length_a   1.000
_cell.length_b   1.000
_cell.length_c   1.000
_cell.angle_alpha   90.00
_cell.angle_beta   90.00
_cell.angle_gamma   90.00
#
_symmetry.space_group_name_H-M   'P 1'
#
loop_
_entity.id
_entity.type
_entity.pdbx_description
1 polymer ?
#
loop_
_entity_poly.entity_id
_entity_poly.type
_entity_poly.pdbx_seq_one_letter_code
_entity_poly.pdbx_strand_id
1 'polypeptide(L)'
;MTLARPPTHRTDWSAFRSTLEELYIFKSFSCSEEVDTAAQRLTEEVQAAYSAVTTRLPAQTSRRWDLPPHLKLALQKKRNLQNLWARARCPRIKRELNHITQELRQAV
;
A
#
# COMPACT_ATOMS: atom_id res chain seq x y z
N MET A 1 -9.37 10.19 -15.92
CA MET A 1 -9.31 10.30 -14.44
C MET A 1 -8.19 9.41 -13.93
N THR A 2 -7.15 10.01 -13.35
CA THR A 2 -5.97 9.29 -12.85
C THR A 2 -6.26 8.89 -11.41
N LEU A 3 -6.50 7.60 -11.14
CA LEU A 3 -6.69 7.10 -9.78
C LEU A 3 -5.34 7.10 -9.07
N ALA A 4 -5.12 8.08 -8.20
CA ALA A 4 -3.96 8.12 -7.32
C ALA A 4 -4.07 6.97 -6.30
N ARG A 5 -2.97 6.25 -6.07
CA ARG A 5 -2.92 5.19 -5.06
C ARG A 5 -3.07 5.82 -3.66
N PRO A 6 -3.86 5.24 -2.75
CA PRO A 6 -3.96 5.76 -1.39
C PRO A 6 -2.59 5.75 -0.69
N PRO A 7 -2.32 6.76 0.17
CA PRO A 7 -1.08 6.86 0.91
C PRO A 7 -0.88 5.59 1.75
N THR A 8 0.34 5.08 1.74
CA THR A 8 0.72 3.92 2.55
C THR A 8 1.37 4.46 3.82
N HIS A 9 0.99 3.91 4.97
CA HIS A 9 1.66 4.20 6.23
C HIS A 9 2.47 2.97 6.64
N ARG A 10 3.57 3.21 7.35
CA ARG A 10 4.36 2.18 8.00
C ARG A 10 4.46 2.52 9.47
N THR A 11 4.10 1.56 10.31
CA THR A 11 4.16 1.68 11.76
C THR A 11 5.24 0.75 12.28
N ASP A 12 6.13 1.27 13.14
CA ASP A 12 7.05 0.44 13.91
C ASP A 12 6.34 -0.14 15.13
N TRP A 13 5.85 -1.37 15.00
CA TRP A 13 5.14 -2.06 16.07
C TRP A 13 6.04 -2.39 17.27
N SER A 14 7.35 -2.51 17.07
CA SER A 14 8.28 -2.79 18.17
C SER A 14 8.49 -1.56 19.04
N ALA A 15 8.73 -0.41 18.41
CA ALA A 15 8.80 0.87 19.11
C ALA A 15 7.48 1.23 19.81
N PHE A 16 6.34 1.01 19.13
CA PHE A 16 5.02 1.23 19.71
C PHE A 16 4.80 0.40 20.98
N ARG A 17 5.17 -0.88 20.93
CA ARG A 17 5.07 -1.78 22.08
C ARG A 17 5.94 -1.29 23.25
N SER A 18 7.20 -0.94 22.99
CA SER A 18 8.10 -0.43 24.03
C SER A 18 7.55 0.85 24.69
N THR A 19 7.00 1.78 23.90
CA THR A 19 6.38 3.00 24.45
C THR A 19 5.16 2.72 25.32
N LEU A 20 4.36 1.69 25.00
CA LEU A 20 3.20 1.31 25.81
C LEU A 20 3.60 0.54 27.08
N GLU A 21 4.68 -0.24 27.04
CA GLU A 21 5.19 -0.96 28.22
C GLU A 21 5.72 0.02 29.28
N GLU A 22 6.14 1.22 28.89
CA GLU A 22 6.52 2.31 29.81
C GLU A 22 5.31 3.04 30.43
N LEU A 23 4.10 2.88 29.87
CA LEU A 23 2.89 3.51 30.41
C LEU A 23 2.45 2.81 31.70
N TYR A 24 2.71 3.46 32.82
CA TYR A 24 2.30 2.99 34.13
C TYR A 24 0.85 3.39 34.45
N ILE A 25 -0.09 2.45 34.30
CA ILE A 25 -1.53 2.66 34.53
C ILE A 25 -1.96 2.24 35.95
N PHE A 26 -1.09 1.60 36.73
CA PHE A 26 -1.43 1.08 38.05
C PHE A 26 -1.53 2.19 39.10
N LYS A 27 -2.66 2.89 39.10
CA LYS A 27 -3.10 3.76 40.18
C LYS A 27 -4.46 3.28 40.68
N SER A 28 -4.66 3.29 41.99
CA SER A 28 -5.97 3.08 42.60
C SER A 28 -6.83 4.31 42.37
N PHE A 29 -8.03 4.13 41.84
CA PHE A 29 -8.99 5.21 41.62
C PHE A 29 -10.01 5.25 42.76
N SER A 30 -10.29 6.45 43.28
CA SER A 30 -11.19 6.66 44.41
C SER A 30 -12.57 7.17 43.99
N CYS A 31 -12.74 7.65 42.75
CA CYS A 31 -14.00 8.16 42.22
C CYS A 31 -14.13 7.88 40.71
N SER A 32 -15.36 7.86 40.18
CA SER A 32 -15.65 7.66 38.75
C SER A 32 -14.97 8.70 37.85
N GLU A 33 -14.92 9.97 38.25
CA GLU A 33 -14.27 11.02 37.45
C GLU A 33 -12.76 10.77 37.25
N GLU A 34 -12.10 10.17 38.24
CA GLU A 34 -10.69 9.81 38.14
C GLU A 34 -10.48 8.68 37.13
N VAL A 35 -11.42 7.74 37.06
CA VAL A 35 -11.43 6.66 36.07
C VAL A 35 -11.61 7.22 34.67
N ASP A 36 -12.58 8.12 34.47
CA ASP A 36 -12.84 8.74 33.17
C ASP A 36 -11.64 9.57 32.69
N THR A 37 -11.04 10.33 33.61
CA THR A 37 -9.82 11.12 33.32
C THR A 37 -8.63 10.21 32.97
N ALA A 38 -8.48 9.07 33.66
CA ALA A 38 -7.43 8.11 33.37
C ALA A 38 -7.64 7.41 32.03
N ALA A 39 -8.89 7.06 31.68
CA ALA A 39 -9.24 6.48 30.39
C ALA A 39 -8.98 7.46 29.23
N GLN A 40 -9.33 8.74 29.43
CA GLN A 40 -9.05 9.80 28.47
C GLN A 40 -7.53 9.95 28.25
N ARG A 41 -6.75 10.06 29.32
CA ARG A 41 -5.28 10.13 29.24
C ARG A 41 -4.67 8.92 28.54
N LEU A 42 -5.12 7.71 28.88
CA LEU A 42 -4.65 6.49 28.23
C LEU A 42 -4.91 6.53 26.72
N THR A 43 -6.08 6.99 26.31
CA THR A 43 -6.45 7.10 24.89
C THR A 43 -5.55 8.09 24.16
N GLU A 44 -5.27 9.24 24.79
CA GLU A 44 -4.38 10.26 24.26
C GLU A 44 -2.94 9.76 24.12
N GLU A 45 -2.41 9.07 25.13
CA GLU A 45 -1.06 8.49 25.11
C GLU A 45 -0.92 7.40 24.04
N VAL A 46 -1.90 6.50 23.92
CA VAL A 46 -1.93 5.48 22.86
C VAL A 46 -1.93 6.13 21.48
N GLN A 47 -2.75 7.17 21.29
CA GLN A 47 -2.84 7.89 20.02
C GLN A 47 -1.53 8.64 19.71
N ALA A 48 -0.89 9.22 20.72
CA ALA A 48 0.39 9.92 20.60
C ALA A 48 1.52 8.94 20.23
N ALA A 49 1.63 7.81 20.95
CA ALA A 49 2.60 6.76 20.67
C ALA A 49 2.42 6.19 19.25
N TYR A 50 1.18 5.92 18.85
CA TYR A 50 0.87 5.45 17.50
C TYR A 50 1.29 6.47 16.43
N SER A 51 1.02 7.76 16.67
CA SER A 51 1.37 8.82 15.73
C SER A 51 2.88 9.03 15.63
N ALA A 52 3.63 8.88 16.74
CA ALA A 52 5.08 9.03 16.79
C ALA A 52 5.82 7.92 16.03
N VAL A 53 5.30 6.68 16.09
CA VAL A 53 5.93 5.51 15.44
C VAL A 53 5.38 5.22 14.04
N THR A 54 4.34 5.94 13.61
CA THR A 54 3.75 5.80 12.28
C THR A 54 4.32 6.84 11.33
N THR A 55 5.15 6.39 10.39
CA THR A 55 5.62 7.25 9.30
C THR A 55 4.68 7.13 8.11
N ARG A 56 4.17 8.27 7.63
CA ARG A 56 3.48 8.33 6.34
C ARG A 56 4.51 8.18 5.25
N LEU A 57 4.41 7.10 4.47
CA LEU A 57 5.25 6.97 3.30
C LEU A 57 4.67 7.86 2.20
N PRO A 58 5.50 8.61 1.46
CA PRO A 58 5.03 9.25 0.24
C PRO A 58 4.43 8.17 -0.66
N ALA A 59 3.38 8.53 -1.39
CA ALA A 59 2.78 7.62 -2.36
C ALA A 59 3.92 7.13 -3.27
N GLN A 60 4.31 5.86 -3.13
CA GLN A 60 5.33 5.30 -4.00
C GLN A 60 4.85 5.50 -5.43
N THR A 61 5.61 6.27 -6.19
CA THR A 61 5.53 6.35 -7.65
C THR A 61 5.95 4.98 -8.17
N SER A 62 5.04 4.01 -8.07
CA SER A 62 5.27 2.71 -8.67
C SER A 62 5.45 3.00 -10.14
N ARG A 63 6.59 2.61 -10.73
CA ARG A 63 6.88 2.80 -12.16
C ARG A 63 5.71 2.39 -13.06
N ARG A 64 4.87 1.44 -12.59
CA ARG A 64 3.62 0.98 -13.23
C ARG A 64 2.59 2.08 -13.49
N TRP A 65 2.54 3.11 -12.67
CA TRP A 65 1.54 4.18 -12.74
C TRP A 65 2.01 5.33 -13.62
N ASP A 66 3.32 5.55 -13.68
CA ASP A 66 3.96 6.60 -14.49
C ASP A 66 4.33 6.16 -15.91
N LEU A 67 3.86 4.98 -16.38
CA LEU A 67 4.13 4.58 -17.76
C LEU A 67 3.48 5.55 -18.76
N PRO A 68 4.21 5.90 -19.84
CA PRO A 68 3.66 6.54 -21.02
C PRO A 68 2.39 5.81 -21.53
N PRO A 69 1.39 6.55 -22.05
CA PRO A 69 0.13 5.97 -22.51
C PRO A 69 0.28 4.82 -23.51
N HIS A 70 1.25 4.92 -24.43
CA HIS A 70 1.50 3.90 -25.44
C HIS A 70 1.95 2.56 -24.84
N LEU A 71 2.75 2.58 -23.75
CA LEU A 71 3.17 1.35 -23.07
C LEU A 71 2.02 0.73 -22.26
N LYS A 72 1.13 1.55 -21.68
CA LYS A 72 -0.09 1.04 -21.02
C LYS A 72 -0.97 0.27 -22.00
N LEU A 73 -1.17 0.83 -23.21
CA LEU A 73 -1.92 0.20 -24.29
C LEU A 73 -1.26 -1.11 -24.76
N ALA A 74 0.05 -1.10 -24.99
CA ALA A 74 0.81 -2.28 -25.41
C ALA A 74 0.76 -3.41 -24.35
N LEU A 75 0.90 -3.09 -23.06
CA LEU A 75 0.75 -4.05 -21.96
C LEU A 75 -0.66 -4.64 -21.89
N GLN A 76 -1.70 -3.83 -22.12
CA GLN A 76 -3.08 -4.30 -22.17
C GLN A 76 -3.30 -5.23 -23.38
N LYS A 77 -2.84 -4.84 -24.57
CA LYS A 77 -2.92 -5.66 -25.78
C LYS A 77 -2.19 -6.98 -25.62
N LYS A 78 -1.00 -6.98 -24.99
CA LYS A 78 -0.26 -8.21 -24.63
C LYS A 78 -1.10 -9.15 -23.77
N ARG A 79 -1.73 -8.64 -22.69
CA ARG A 79 -2.59 -9.46 -21.81
C ARG A 79 -3.78 -10.06 -22.59
N ASN A 80 -4.42 -9.27 -23.44
CA ASN A 80 -5.54 -9.73 -24.26
C ASN A 80 -5.11 -10.85 -25.22
N LEU A 81 -3.97 -10.68 -25.90
CA LEU A 81 -3.43 -11.71 -26.80
C LEU A 81 -2.97 -12.97 -26.05
N GLN A 82 -2.44 -12.85 -24.83
CA GLN A 82 -2.10 -14.00 -23.99
C GLN A 82 -3.36 -14.81 -23.65
N ASN A 83 -4.43 -14.14 -23.19
CA ASN A 83 -5.71 -14.78 -22.88
C ASN A 83 -6.31 -15.44 -24.13
N LEU A 84 -6.26 -14.74 -25.27
CA LEU A 84 -6.78 -15.26 -26.53
C LEU A 84 -5.98 -16.45 -27.04
N TRP A 85 -4.65 -16.41 -26.96
CA TRP A 85 -3.79 -17.54 -27.33
C TRP A 85 -3.99 -18.74 -26.42
N ALA A 86 -4.16 -18.53 -25.10
CA ALA A 86 -4.43 -19.61 -24.16
C ALA A 86 -5.71 -20.38 -24.54
N ARG A 87 -6.74 -19.68 -25.03
CA ARG A 87 -8.02 -20.26 -25.44
C ARG A 87 -7.98 -20.87 -26.85
N ALA A 88 -7.49 -20.11 -27.84
CA ALA A 88 -7.59 -20.48 -29.24
C ALA A 88 -6.39 -21.29 -29.75
N ARG A 89 -5.24 -21.24 -29.06
CA ARG A 89 -3.95 -21.83 -29.46
C ARG A 89 -3.51 -21.51 -30.91
N CYS A 90 -4.01 -20.40 -31.47
CA CYS A 90 -3.74 -20.00 -32.85
C CYS A 90 -2.30 -19.47 -33.05
N PRO A 91 -1.55 -19.96 -34.05
CA PRO A 91 -0.20 -19.47 -34.36
C PRO A 91 -0.13 -18.00 -34.77
N ARG A 92 -1.18 -17.45 -35.41
CA ARG A 92 -1.22 -16.02 -35.79
C ARG A 92 -1.20 -15.12 -34.55
N ILE A 93 -2.02 -15.44 -33.56
CA ILE A 93 -2.11 -14.73 -32.29
C ILE A 93 -0.79 -14.82 -31.52
N LYS A 94 -0.10 -15.98 -31.60
CA LYS A 94 1.24 -16.15 -31.01
C LYS A 94 2.28 -15.23 -31.66
N ARG A 95 2.25 -15.06 -32.98
CA ARG A 95 3.14 -14.13 -33.69
C ARG A 95 2.92 -12.68 -33.25
N GLU A 96 1.67 -12.24 -33.18
CA GLU A 96 1.32 -10.90 -32.69
C GLU A 96 1.75 -10.69 -31.23
N LEU A 97 1.55 -11.70 -30.38
CA LEU A 97 1.98 -11.66 -28.98
C LEU A 97 3.51 -11.52 -28.86
N ASN A 98 4.26 -12.24 -29.67
CA ASN A 98 5.72 -12.16 -29.70
C ASN A 98 6.18 -10.78 -30.18
N HIS A 99 5.53 -10.21 -31.20
CA HIS A 99 5.84 -8.87 -31.72
C HIS A 99 5.67 -7.80 -30.64
N ILE A 100 4.52 -7.75 -29.96
CA ILE A 100 4.29 -6.79 -28.85
C ILE A 100 5.24 -7.03 -27.68
N THR A 101 5.57 -8.29 -27.42
CA THR A 101 6.56 -8.61 -26.37
C THR A 101 7.93 -8.07 -26.72
N GLN A 102 8.31 -8.06 -27.99
CA GLN A 102 9.57 -7.49 -28.47
C GLN A 102 9.55 -5.96 -28.42
N GLU A 103 8.46 -5.32 -28.87
CA GLU A 103 8.29 -3.86 -28.78
C GLU A 103 8.43 -3.38 -27.32
N LEU A 104 7.76 -4.07 -26.39
CA LEU A 104 7.84 -3.75 -24.96
C LEU A 104 9.23 -3.96 -24.36
N ARG A 105 10.04 -4.88 -24.91
CA ARG A 105 11.44 -5.09 -24.48
C ARG A 105 12.36 -4.00 -24.97
N GLN A 106 12.08 -3.40 -26.13
CA GLN A 106 12.88 -2.31 -26.69
C GLN A 106 12.56 -0.96 -26.05
N ALA A 107 11.37 -0.82 -25.46
CA ALA A 107 10.90 0.42 -24.85
C ALA A 107 11.19 0.53 -23.34
N VAL A 108 11.86 -0.45 -22.73
CA VAL A 108 12.27 -0.49 -21.31
C VAL A 108 13.77 -0.58 -21.23
#